data_AF-A0A662FCS2-F1
#
_entry.id   AF-A0A662FCS2-F1
#
_cell.length_a   1.000
_cell.length_b   1.000
_cell.length_c   1.000
_cell.angle_alpha   90.00
_cell.angle_beta   90.00
_cell.angle_gamma   90.00
#
_symmetry.space_group_name_H-M   'P 1'
#
loop_
_entity.id
_entity.type
_entity.pdbx_description
1 polymer ?
#
loop_
_entity_poly.entity_id
_entity_poly.type
_entity_poly.pdbx_seq_one_letter_code
_entity_poly.pdbx_strand_id
1 'polypeptide(L)'
;MPLDIISYLLAESKAEKFKQLRDTPDSYTGYASKFVIVNASEDGLTFGDVPPSGGWSLKRVSADYSASSNEFVLADASSGAITISLPTPAANARVAVKKIDSSTNDVVVDAGTSKIDGVTTKTLKTQYEAYEFYCDGSEWFIL
;
A
#
# COMPACT_ATOMS: atom_id res chain seq x y z
N MET A 1 -18.31 10.23 -65.74
CA MET A 1 -17.20 10.50 -64.81
C MET A 1 -17.40 9.60 -63.59
N PRO A 2 -16.39 8.85 -63.15
CA PRO A 2 -16.48 7.91 -62.04
C PRO A 2 -16.53 8.65 -60.68
N LEU A 3 -16.97 7.92 -59.66
CA LEU A 3 -17.25 8.33 -58.27
C LEU A 3 -16.17 9.24 -57.64
N ASP A 4 -16.54 10.18 -56.76
CA ASP A 4 -15.54 10.81 -55.89
C ASP A 4 -16.04 11.26 -54.48
N ILE A 5 -15.58 10.45 -53.52
CA ILE A 5 -15.06 10.73 -52.18
C ILE A 5 -15.97 11.34 -51.11
N ILE A 6 -16.90 12.24 -51.41
CA ILE A 6 -17.61 12.96 -50.32
C ILE A 6 -18.59 12.06 -49.54
N SER A 7 -19.16 11.03 -50.18
CA SER A 7 -20.10 10.12 -49.51
C SER A 7 -19.45 9.06 -48.61
N TYR A 8 -18.12 8.89 -48.67
CA TYR A 8 -17.41 7.87 -47.88
C TYR A 8 -16.66 8.42 -46.66
N LEU A 9 -16.73 9.72 -46.40
CA LEU A 9 -16.00 10.36 -45.30
C LEU A 9 -16.87 10.70 -44.07
N LEU A 10 -18.12 10.23 -44.05
CA LEU A 10 -19.09 10.49 -42.97
C LEU A 10 -19.64 9.21 -42.33
N ALA A 11 -18.96 8.08 -42.51
CA ALA A 11 -19.02 7.04 -41.49
C ALA A 11 -18.20 7.58 -40.30
N GLU A 12 -18.84 8.41 -39.46
CA GLU A 12 -18.32 8.68 -38.12
C GLU A 12 -17.97 7.31 -37.53
N SER A 13 -16.67 7.04 -37.39
CA SER A 13 -16.14 5.78 -36.89
C SER A 13 -16.50 5.70 -35.41
N LYS A 14 -17.76 5.38 -35.13
CA LYS A 14 -18.28 5.21 -33.79
C LYS A 14 -17.62 3.96 -33.25
N ALA A 15 -16.86 4.12 -32.17
CA ALA A 15 -16.32 2.97 -31.45
C ALA A 15 -17.50 2.16 -30.89
N GLU A 16 -17.66 0.93 -31.36
CA GLU A 16 -18.68 -0.02 -30.87
C GLU A 16 -18.20 -0.75 -29.60
N LYS A 17 -16.89 -0.69 -29.33
CA LYS A 17 -16.24 -1.25 -28.15
C LYS A 17 -15.30 -0.21 -27.56
N PHE A 18 -15.15 -0.23 -26.24
CA PHE A 18 -14.27 0.70 -25.53
C PHE A 18 -12.85 0.74 -26.12
N LYS A 19 -12.27 -0.43 -26.42
CA LYS A 19 -10.94 -0.59 -27.08
C LYS A 19 -10.80 0.01 -28.48
N GLN A 20 -11.89 0.47 -29.10
CA GLN A 20 -11.86 1.10 -30.43
C GLN A 20 -11.79 2.62 -30.34
N LEU A 21 -11.84 3.18 -29.12
CA LEU A 21 -11.58 4.59 -28.86
C LEU A 21 -10.07 4.84 -28.96
N ARG A 22 -9.68 5.94 -29.63
CA ARG A 22 -8.28 6.33 -29.79
C ARG A 22 -7.53 6.56 -28.47
N ASP A 23 -8.28 6.89 -27.43
CA ASP A 23 -7.76 7.22 -26.09
C ASP A 23 -7.97 6.07 -25.09
N THR A 24 -7.96 4.83 -25.59
CA THR A 24 -8.00 3.65 -24.76
C THR A 24 -6.80 2.76 -25.05
N PRO A 25 -6.26 2.07 -24.05
CA PRO A 25 -5.27 1.03 -24.27
C PRO A 25 -5.82 -0.10 -25.16
N ASP A 26 -5.01 -0.57 -26.13
CA ASP A 26 -5.35 -1.70 -27.00
C ASP A 26 -5.59 -3.02 -26.22
N SER A 27 -5.13 -3.08 -24.96
CA SER A 27 -5.32 -4.22 -24.05
C SER A 27 -5.33 -3.84 -22.57
N TYR A 28 -6.05 -4.64 -21.78
CA TYR A 28 -6.09 -4.59 -20.30
C TYR A 28 -5.43 -5.85 -19.68
N THR A 29 -4.94 -6.77 -20.50
CA THR A 29 -4.28 -8.00 -20.02
C THR A 29 -3.05 -7.62 -19.20
N GLY A 30 -2.94 -8.13 -17.96
CA GLY A 30 -1.84 -7.82 -17.04
C GLY A 30 -2.08 -6.60 -16.13
N TYR A 31 -3.17 -5.85 -16.33
CA TYR A 31 -3.53 -4.67 -15.52
C TYR A 31 -4.73 -4.93 -14.59
N ALA A 32 -5.00 -6.20 -14.27
CA ALA A 32 -6.05 -6.54 -13.32
C ALA A 32 -5.76 -5.85 -11.96
N SER A 33 -6.81 -5.29 -11.36
CA SER A 33 -6.76 -4.57 -10.07
C SER A 33 -5.90 -3.30 -10.03
N LYS A 34 -5.47 -2.77 -11.18
CA LYS A 34 -4.81 -1.46 -11.28
C LYS A 34 -5.86 -0.34 -11.39
N PHE A 35 -5.47 0.85 -10.96
CA PHE A 35 -6.26 2.08 -11.12
C PHE A 35 -5.91 2.76 -12.43
N VAL A 36 -6.91 3.39 -13.03
CA VAL A 36 -6.72 4.26 -14.19
C VAL A 36 -6.40 5.66 -13.68
N ILE A 37 -5.26 6.22 -14.08
CA ILE A 37 -4.72 7.50 -13.62
C ILE A 37 -4.46 8.39 -14.84
N VAL A 38 -4.68 9.70 -14.75
CA VAL A 38 -4.27 10.65 -15.80
C VAL A 38 -2.74 10.77 -15.77
N ASN A 39 -2.09 10.64 -16.92
CA ASN A 39 -0.64 10.73 -16.99
C ASN A 39 -0.15 12.18 -16.72
N ALA A 40 1.15 12.35 -16.48
CA ALA A 40 1.72 13.66 -16.12
C ALA A 40 1.62 14.72 -17.24
N SER A 41 1.50 14.27 -18.49
CA SER A 41 1.32 15.13 -19.67
C SER A 41 -0.14 15.52 -19.91
N GLU A 42 -1.07 14.99 -19.10
CA GLU A 42 -2.52 15.17 -19.20
C GLU A 42 -3.10 14.79 -20.58
N ASP A 43 -2.38 13.97 -21.35
CA ASP A 43 -2.70 13.59 -22.72
C ASP A 43 -3.14 12.13 -22.87
N GLY A 44 -3.32 11.43 -21.75
CA GLY A 44 -3.81 10.06 -21.73
C GLY A 44 -3.91 9.46 -20.33
N LEU A 45 -4.32 8.20 -20.29
CA LEU A 45 -4.50 7.43 -19.07
C LEU A 45 -3.41 6.36 -18.93
N THR A 46 -2.91 6.14 -17.71
CA THR A 46 -1.98 5.06 -17.35
C THR A 46 -2.59 4.15 -16.30
N PHE A 47 -2.13 2.90 -16.24
CA PHE A 47 -2.47 2.00 -15.13
C PHE A 47 -1.43 2.13 -14.03
N GLY A 48 -1.85 2.63 -12.89
CA GLY A 48 -1.03 2.63 -11.69
C GLY A 48 -1.51 1.57 -10.69
N ASP A 49 -0.62 1.20 -9.79
CA ASP A 49 -1.09 0.73 -8.49
C ASP A 49 -1.95 1.81 -7.82
N VAL A 50 -2.75 1.44 -6.83
CA VAL A 50 -3.46 2.44 -6.04
C VAL A 50 -2.40 3.46 -5.58
N PRO A 51 -2.56 4.77 -5.86
CA PRO A 51 -1.76 5.79 -5.20
C PRO A 51 -1.88 5.47 -3.71
N PRO A 52 -0.78 5.38 -2.93
CA PRO A 52 -0.77 4.75 -1.61
C PRO A 52 -2.03 5.15 -0.89
N SER A 53 -3.01 4.25 -0.88
CA SER A 53 -4.31 4.61 -0.36
C SER A 53 -4.00 4.86 1.09
N GLY A 54 -4.46 5.99 1.64
CA GLY A 54 -4.22 6.31 3.04
C GLY A 54 -4.85 5.29 4.02
N GLY A 55 -5.10 4.04 3.60
CA GLY A 55 -5.45 2.89 4.40
C GLY A 55 -4.22 2.08 4.84
N TRP A 56 -4.50 0.84 5.26
CA TRP A 56 -3.51 -0.08 5.81
C TRP A 56 -3.19 -1.20 4.81
N SER A 57 -1.90 -1.50 4.66
CA SER A 57 -1.43 -2.72 4.01
C SER A 57 -1.30 -3.83 5.06
N LEU A 58 -2.11 -4.88 4.95
CA LEU A 58 -2.08 -5.99 5.92
C LEU A 58 -0.87 -6.91 5.67
N LYS A 59 -0.10 -7.18 6.72
CA LYS A 59 1.04 -8.09 6.72
C LYS A 59 0.92 -9.11 7.85
N ARG A 60 1.14 -10.38 7.55
CA ARG A 60 1.28 -11.46 8.56
C ARG A 60 2.73 -11.89 8.64
N VAL A 61 3.28 -12.02 9.85
CA VAL A 61 4.68 -12.40 10.09
C VAL A 61 4.77 -13.39 11.25
N SER A 62 5.78 -14.26 11.21
CA SER A 62 6.07 -15.26 12.24
C SER A 62 7.56 -15.31 12.61
N ALA A 63 8.29 -14.25 12.27
CA ALA A 63 9.73 -14.07 12.49
C ALA A 63 10.00 -12.56 12.53
N ASP A 64 11.25 -12.19 12.85
CA ASP A 64 11.67 -10.79 12.81
C ASP A 64 11.35 -10.13 11.46
N TYR A 65 10.89 -8.88 11.52
CA TYR A 65 10.39 -8.18 10.35
C TYR A 65 10.60 -6.67 10.42
N SER A 66 11.05 -6.08 9.32
CA SER A 66 11.13 -4.62 9.16
C SER A 66 9.89 -4.10 8.46
N ALA A 67 9.05 -3.37 9.19
CA ALA A 67 7.80 -2.83 8.67
C ALA A 67 8.04 -1.64 7.72
N SER A 68 7.14 -1.48 6.76
CA SER A 68 7.02 -0.27 5.94
C SER A 68 5.95 0.66 6.50
N SER A 69 6.00 1.94 6.12
CA SER A 69 4.91 2.87 6.45
C SER A 69 3.58 2.35 5.91
N ASN A 70 2.51 2.60 6.68
CA ASN A 70 1.14 2.19 6.42
C ASN A 70 0.90 0.67 6.50
N GLU A 71 1.78 -0.09 7.16
CA GLU A 71 1.55 -1.52 7.39
C GLU A 71 0.78 -1.80 8.69
N PHE A 72 -0.18 -2.72 8.60
CA PHE A 72 -0.76 -3.42 9.75
C PHE A 72 -0.10 -4.79 9.84
N VAL A 73 0.74 -4.98 10.84
CA VAL A 73 1.46 -6.22 11.12
C VAL A 73 0.68 -7.09 12.12
N LEU A 74 0.21 -8.25 11.67
CA LEU A 74 -0.25 -9.35 12.50
C LEU A 74 0.95 -10.25 12.82
N ALA A 75 1.42 -10.16 14.05
CA ALA A 75 2.64 -10.80 14.54
C ALA A 75 2.34 -12.09 15.31
N ASP A 76 2.88 -13.21 14.83
CA ASP A 76 2.78 -14.54 15.46
C ASP A 76 4.13 -14.92 16.08
N ALA A 77 4.21 -14.84 17.40
CA ALA A 77 5.40 -15.21 18.18
C ALA A 77 5.35 -16.67 18.67
N SER A 78 4.48 -17.53 18.13
CA SER A 78 4.30 -18.90 18.65
C SER A 78 5.57 -19.76 18.62
N SER A 79 6.48 -19.49 17.67
CA SER A 79 7.75 -20.23 17.51
C SER A 79 8.93 -19.61 18.27
N GLY A 80 8.74 -18.45 18.90
CA GLY A 80 9.77 -17.70 19.61
C GLY A 80 9.45 -16.21 19.65
N ALA A 81 10.11 -15.47 20.53
CA ALA A 81 9.98 -14.02 20.56
C ALA A 81 10.44 -13.41 19.22
N ILE A 82 9.72 -12.40 18.73
CA ILE A 82 10.00 -11.74 17.45
C ILE A 82 10.07 -10.23 17.62
N THR A 83 10.88 -9.60 16.77
CA THR A 83 11.07 -8.16 16.72
C THR A 83 10.47 -7.56 15.45
N ILE A 84 9.61 -6.56 15.61
CA ILE A 84 9.07 -5.74 14.52
C ILE A 84 9.79 -4.40 14.55
N SER A 85 10.71 -4.18 13.61
CA SER A 85 11.40 -2.89 13.48
C SER A 85 10.54 -1.91 12.71
N LEU A 86 10.31 -0.73 13.30
CA LEU A 86 9.66 0.39 12.63
C LEU A 86 10.55 0.93 11.49
N PRO A 87 9.96 1.49 10.42
CA PRO A 87 10.73 2.08 9.34
C PRO A 87 11.53 3.29 9.82
N THR A 88 12.47 3.76 9.00
CA THR A 88 13.13 5.05 9.23
C THR A 88 12.08 6.14 9.48
N PRO A 89 12.21 6.94 10.56
CA PRO A 89 11.26 8.00 10.89
C PRO A 89 11.00 8.93 9.71
N ALA A 90 9.73 9.18 9.43
CA ALA A 90 9.29 10.10 8.40
C ALA A 90 7.94 10.69 8.81
N ALA A 91 7.69 11.95 8.44
CA ALA A 91 6.48 12.65 8.86
C ALA A 91 5.24 11.90 8.35
N ASN A 92 4.29 11.63 9.26
CA ASN A 92 3.06 10.87 9.01
C ASN A 92 3.29 9.38 8.68
N ALA A 93 4.50 8.85 8.91
CA ALA A 93 4.69 7.41 8.87
C ALA A 93 3.87 6.77 10.00
N ARG A 94 3.23 5.64 9.71
CA ARG A 94 2.46 4.90 10.71
C ARG A 94 2.58 3.40 10.53
N VAL A 95 2.57 2.65 11.61
CA VAL A 95 2.58 1.19 11.62
C VAL A 95 1.64 0.73 12.73
N ALA A 96 0.78 -0.25 12.44
CA ALA A 96 0.01 -0.93 13.48
C ALA A 96 0.59 -2.32 13.70
N VAL A 97 0.74 -2.73 14.96
CA VAL A 97 1.23 -4.07 15.29
C VAL A 97 0.24 -4.72 16.25
N LYS A 98 -0.14 -5.97 15.97
CA LYS A 98 -0.98 -6.80 16.84
C LYS A 98 -0.36 -8.17 17.04
N LYS A 99 -0.23 -8.58 18.30
CA LYS A 99 0.11 -9.96 18.62
C LYS A 99 -1.13 -10.84 18.42
N ILE A 100 -1.01 -11.91 17.62
CA ILE A 100 -2.16 -12.76 17.27
C ILE A 100 -2.14 -14.14 17.92
N ASP A 101 -1.01 -14.59 18.41
CA ASP A 101 -0.86 -15.91 19.03
C ASP A 101 -1.01 -15.83 20.56
N SER A 102 -1.34 -16.97 21.18
CA SER A 102 -1.57 -17.11 22.62
C SER A 102 -0.34 -17.51 23.42
N SER A 103 0.83 -17.64 22.79
CA SER A 103 2.06 -18.00 23.51
C SER A 103 2.52 -16.87 24.43
N THR A 104 3.37 -17.23 25.39
CA THR A 104 4.04 -16.28 26.30
C THR A 104 5.23 -15.58 25.66
N ASN A 105 5.52 -15.86 24.39
CA ASN A 105 6.62 -15.21 23.68
C ASN A 105 6.24 -13.76 23.37
N ASP A 106 7.19 -12.87 23.58
CA ASP A 106 6.97 -11.44 23.39
C ASP A 106 7.03 -11.06 21.91
N VAL A 107 6.17 -10.12 21.50
CA VAL A 107 6.36 -9.34 20.26
C VAL A 107 6.96 -8.00 20.68
N VAL A 108 8.19 -7.73 20.24
CA VAL A 108 8.90 -6.49 20.56
C VAL A 108 8.83 -5.57 19.34
N VAL A 109 8.27 -4.38 19.51
CA VAL A 109 8.33 -3.31 18.49
C VAL A 109 9.55 -2.45 18.79
N ASP A 110 10.45 -2.33 17.82
CA ASP A 110 11.69 -1.59 17.92
C ASP A 110 11.63 -0.30 17.10
N ALA A 111 12.00 0.83 17.72
CA ALA A 111 11.98 2.15 17.10
C ALA A 111 13.17 2.39 16.13
N GLY A 112 14.09 1.43 16.02
CA GLY A 112 15.30 1.55 15.22
C GLY A 112 16.22 2.65 15.76
N THR A 113 16.42 3.71 14.98
CA THR A 113 17.28 4.84 15.38
C THR A 113 16.54 5.95 16.15
N SER A 114 15.25 5.76 16.44
CA SER A 114 14.37 6.74 17.09
C SER A 114 13.87 6.22 18.45
N LYS A 115 12.80 6.79 18.99
CA LYS A 115 12.09 6.32 20.18
C LYS A 115 10.58 6.35 19.96
N ILE A 116 9.89 5.54 20.76
CA ILE A 116 8.45 5.44 20.91
C ILE A 116 8.12 6.00 22.30
N ASP A 117 7.47 7.15 22.35
CA ASP A 117 7.17 7.89 23.61
C ASP A 117 8.41 8.03 24.53
N GLY A 118 9.57 8.29 23.94
CA GLY A 118 10.84 8.44 24.65
C GLY A 118 11.57 7.15 25.02
N VAL A 119 11.05 5.98 24.63
CA VAL A 119 11.66 4.65 24.87
C VAL A 119 12.02 3.96 23.55
N THR A 120 13.10 3.18 23.49
CA THR A 120 13.54 2.56 22.22
C THR A 120 12.64 1.41 21.75
N THR A 121 11.87 0.79 22.64
CA THR A 121 11.06 -0.39 22.31
C THR A 121 9.72 -0.39 23.03
N LYS A 122 8.70 -0.98 22.39
CA LYS A 122 7.41 -1.32 22.99
C LYS A 122 7.14 -2.82 22.89
N THR A 123 6.92 -3.50 24.01
CA THR A 123 6.63 -4.93 24.03
C THR A 123 5.13 -5.20 24.14
N LEU A 124 4.62 -6.12 23.33
CA LEU A 124 3.28 -6.71 23.40
C LEU A 124 3.41 -8.12 23.97
N LYS A 125 2.71 -8.39 25.08
CA LYS A 125 2.84 -9.64 25.84
C LYS A 125 1.62 -10.52 25.75
N THR A 126 0.45 -9.91 25.59
CA THR A 126 -0.82 -10.63 25.64
C THR A 126 -1.42 -10.82 24.25
N GLN A 127 -2.10 -11.94 24.05
CA GLN A 127 -2.80 -12.18 22.79
C GLN A 127 -3.80 -11.04 22.53
N TYR A 128 -3.81 -10.58 21.27
CA TYR A 128 -4.65 -9.49 20.78
C TYR A 128 -4.32 -8.09 21.29
N GLU A 129 -3.27 -7.93 22.10
CA GLU A 129 -2.68 -6.63 22.33
C GLU A 129 -2.26 -6.02 20.98
N ALA A 130 -2.63 -4.76 20.78
CA ALA A 130 -2.41 -4.05 19.55
C ALA A 130 -2.16 -2.57 19.83
N TYR A 131 -1.23 -1.98 19.08
CA TYR A 131 -0.90 -0.56 19.14
C TYR A 131 -0.73 -0.01 17.73
N GLU A 132 -1.13 1.25 17.56
CA GLU A 132 -0.75 2.06 16.41
C GLU A 132 0.40 2.98 16.83
N PHE A 133 1.43 3.00 15.99
CA PHE A 133 2.61 3.84 16.12
C PHE A 133 2.55 4.90 15.03
N TYR A 134 2.58 6.17 15.40
CA TYR A 134 2.50 7.31 14.48
C TYR A 134 3.73 8.20 14.63
N CYS A 135 4.34 8.63 13.52
CA CYS A 135 5.57 9.39 13.53
C CYS A 135 5.34 10.85 13.13
N ASP A 136 5.93 11.78 13.89
CA ASP A 136 5.93 13.22 13.58
C ASP A 136 7.04 13.61 12.58
N GLY A 137 7.88 12.66 12.18
CA GLY A 137 9.07 12.86 11.35
C GLY A 137 10.38 12.67 12.08
N SER A 138 10.36 12.57 13.41
CA SER A 138 11.55 12.30 14.22
C SER A 138 11.31 11.19 15.24
N GLU A 139 10.20 11.25 15.97
CA GLU A 139 9.86 10.34 17.06
C GLU A 139 8.53 9.63 16.76
N TRP A 140 8.33 8.48 17.40
CA TRP A 140 7.10 7.69 17.31
C TRP A 140 6.25 7.87 18.57
N PHE A 141 4.94 7.87 18.38
CA PHE A 141 3.94 8.01 19.43
C PHE A 141 2.96 6.85 19.38
N ILE A 142 2.55 6.35 20.53
CA ILE A 142 1.51 5.32 20.64
C ILE A 142 0.14 6.00 20.70
N LEU A 143 -0.82 5.51 19.90
CA LEU A 143 -2.23 5.91 19.93
C LEU A 143 -3.12 4.92 20.70
#